data_AF-A0A524HSN0-F1
#
_entry.id   AF-A0A524HSN0-F1
#
_cell.length_a   1.000
_cell.length_b   1.000
_cell.length_c   1.000
_cell.angle_alpha   90.00
_cell.angle_beta   90.00
_cell.angle_gamma   90.00
#
_symmetry.space_group_name_H-M   'P 1'
#
loop_
_entity.id
_entity.type
_entity.pdbx_description
1 polymer ?
#
loop_
_entity_poly.entity_id
_entity_poly.type
_entity_poly.pdbx_seq_one_letter_code
_entity_poly.pdbx_strand_id
1 'polypeptide(L)'
;MKTKKLKLPHTLILIYIMVVLTAAATWVIPGGQYKRVEKDGRTIPVAGSYERIESRPQGLGALFVSPARGFVDAAAIIVIVFIFGGAFSIIQKTGAISTVIHNLALK
;
A
#
# COMPACT_ATOMS: atom_id res chain seq x y z
N MET A 1 36.85 16.12 4.34
CA MET A 1 35.73 16.16 3.39
C MET A 1 34.43 15.98 4.17
N LYS A 2 33.64 17.05 4.39
CA LYS A 2 32.37 16.96 5.15
C LYS A 2 31.39 16.10 4.36
N THR A 3 31.17 14.86 4.79
CA THR A 3 30.14 14.00 4.21
C THR A 3 28.77 14.61 4.55
N LYS A 4 28.04 15.06 3.52
CA LYS A 4 26.66 15.50 3.71
C LYS A 4 25.88 14.30 4.23
N LYS A 5 25.40 14.38 5.48
CA LYS A 5 24.48 13.38 6.04
C LYS A 5 23.27 13.30 5.11
N LEU A 6 23.04 12.13 4.51
CA LEU A 6 21.89 11.89 3.67
C LEU A 6 20.64 12.01 4.55
N LYS A 7 19.93 13.14 4.45
CA LYS A 7 18.62 13.27 5.08
C LYS A 7 17.67 12.41 4.27
N LEU A 8 17.15 11.36 4.89
CA LEU A 8 16.12 10.54 4.25
C LEU A 8 14.95 11.46 3.88
N PRO A 9 14.46 11.42 2.63
CA PRO A 9 13.33 12.22 2.22
C PRO A 9 12.08 11.75 2.97
N HIS A 10 11.05 12.61 2.99
CA HIS A 10 9.76 12.29 3.59
C HIS A 10 9.19 10.97 3.05
N THR A 11 8.49 10.20 3.90
CA THR A 11 7.98 8.85 3.56
C THR A 11 7.17 8.83 2.26
N LEU A 12 6.33 9.84 2.02
CA LEU A 12 5.55 9.96 0.77
C LEU A 12 6.46 10.08 -0.47
N ILE A 13 7.55 10.84 -0.37
CA ILE A 13 8.51 11.00 -1.46
C ILE A 13 9.23 9.67 -1.70
N LEU A 14 9.60 8.97 -0.63
CA LEU A 14 10.25 7.66 -0.72
C LEU A 14 9.35 6.64 -1.44
N ILE A 15 8.06 6.57 -1.08
CA ILE A 15 7.08 5.70 -1.73
C ILE A 15 6.91 6.09 -3.20
N TYR A 16 6.83 7.38 -3.51
CA TYR A 16 6.69 7.84 -4.89
C TYR A 16 7.91 7.50 -5.75
N ILE A 17 9.13 7.63 -5.20
CA ILE A 17 10.36 7.19 -5.87
C ILE A 17 10.28 5.69 -6.18
N MET A 18 9.78 4.87 -5.24
CA MET A 18 9.59 3.45 -5.48
C MET A 18 8.61 3.17 -6.62
N VAL A 19 7.53 3.94 -6.74
CA VAL A 19 6.59 3.85 -7.87
C VAL A 19 7.25 4.22 -9.20
N VAL A 20 8.09 5.27 -9.22
CA VAL A 20 8.84 5.65 -10.42
C VAL A 20 9.80 4.54 -10.84
N LEU A 21 10.50 3.92 -9.88
CA LEU A 21 11.42 2.81 -10.14
C LEU A 21 10.70 1.57 -10.65
N THR A 22 9.54 1.20 -10.09
CA THR A 22 8.77 0.05 -10.57
C THR A 22 8.19 0.30 -11.95
N ALA A 23 7.71 1.51 -12.24
CA ALA A 23 7.30 1.90 -13.58
C ALA A 23 8.48 1.76 -14.55
N ALA A 24 9.65 2.33 -14.23
CA ALA A 24 10.87 2.24 -15.03
C ALA A 24 11.28 0.77 -15.32
N ALA A 25 11.12 -0.10 -14.32
CA ALA A 25 11.41 -1.53 -14.48
C ALA A 25 10.52 -2.23 -15.51
N THR A 26 9.29 -1.73 -15.75
CA THR A 26 8.35 -2.34 -16.71
C THR A 26 8.79 -2.27 -18.17
N TRP A 27 9.74 -1.39 -18.51
CA TRP A 27 10.36 -1.35 -19.84
C TRP A 27 11.43 -2.42 -20.04
N VAL A 28 12.05 -2.90 -18.96
CA VAL A 28 13.16 -3.87 -19.01
C VAL A 28 12.65 -5.29 -18.77
N ILE A 29 11.66 -5.45 -17.89
CA ILE A 29 11.18 -6.76 -17.42
C ILE A 29 9.76 -7.00 -17.95
N PRO A 30 9.56 -7.91 -18.92
CA PRO A 30 8.23 -8.28 -19.40
C PRO A 30 7.49 -9.10 -18.34
N GLY A 31 6.16 -9.03 -18.37
CA GLY A 31 5.32 -9.88 -17.53
C GLY A 31 5.45 -11.37 -17.92
N GLY A 32 5.04 -12.25 -17.01
CA GLY A 32 4.84 -13.65 -17.33
C GLY A 32 3.64 -14.22 -16.59
N GLN A 33 3.04 -15.26 -17.14
CA GLN A 33 1.89 -15.93 -16.56
C GLN A 33 2.06 -17.45 -16.60
N TYR A 34 1.47 -18.13 -15.63
CA TYR A 34 1.31 -19.58 -15.65
C TYR A 34 -0.07 -19.90 -16.19
N LYS A 35 -0.17 -20.95 -17.02
CA LYS A 35 -1.46 -21.51 -17.37
C LYS A 35 -2.11 -22.05 -16.10
N ARG A 36 -3.36 -21.67 -15.85
CA ARG A 36 -4.13 -22.15 -14.69
C ARG A 36 -5.22 -23.11 -15.16
N VAL A 37 -5.42 -24.18 -14.42
CA VAL A 37 -6.48 -25.16 -14.65
C VAL A 37 -7.32 -25.30 -13.39
N GLU A 38 -8.62 -25.51 -13.57
CA GLU A 38 -9.52 -25.77 -12.46
C GLU A 38 -9.44 -27.26 -12.11
N LYS A 39 -9.04 -27.54 -10.87
CA LYS A 39 -8.99 -28.90 -10.32
C LYS A 39 -9.59 -28.86 -8.93
N ASP A 40 -10.58 -29.72 -8.68
CA ASP A 40 -11.25 -29.84 -7.38
C ASP A 40 -11.80 -28.51 -6.84
N GLY A 41 -12.39 -27.69 -7.71
CA GLY A 41 -12.95 -26.37 -7.37
C GLY A 41 -11.91 -25.30 -7.05
N ARG A 42 -10.64 -25.51 -7.39
CA ARG A 42 -9.53 -24.56 -7.18
C ARG A 42 -8.76 -24.31 -8.47
N THR A 43 -8.38 -23.05 -8.68
CA THR A 43 -7.61 -22.61 -9.85
C THR A 43 -6.10 -22.75 -9.58
N ILE A 44 -5.50 -23.86 -10.04
CA ILE A 44 -4.11 -24.24 -9.75
C ILE A 44 -3.20 -23.93 -10.97
N PRO A 45 -2.02 -23.32 -10.79
CA PRO A 45 -1.04 -23.13 -11.87
C PRO A 45 -0.42 -24.46 -12.30
N VAL A 46 -0.30 -24.69 -13.61
CA VAL A 46 0.34 -25.89 -14.18
C VAL A 46 1.86 -25.75 -14.12
N ALA A 47 2.53 -26.72 -13.52
CA ALA A 47 3.99 -26.74 -13.44
C ALA A 47 4.63 -26.76 -14.83
N GLY A 48 5.68 -25.95 -15.03
CA GLY A 48 6.37 -25.83 -16.32
C GLY A 48 5.64 -25.00 -17.39
N SER A 49 4.42 -24.52 -17.14
CA SER A 49 3.62 -23.73 -18.09
C SER A 49 3.90 -22.21 -18.04
N TYR A 50 5.08 -21.81 -17.56
CA TYR A 50 5.43 -20.40 -17.50
C TYR A 50 5.65 -19.87 -18.91
N GLU A 51 4.86 -18.87 -19.29
CA GLU A 51 5.00 -18.19 -20.56
C GLU A 51 5.16 -16.69 -20.31
N ARG A 52 6.11 -16.08 -21.04
CA ARG A 52 6.22 -14.62 -21.08
C ARG A 52 5.05 -14.07 -21.88
N ILE A 53 4.42 -13.03 -21.34
CA ILE A 53 3.34 -12.32 -22.03
C ILE A 53 3.89 -11.11 -22.76
N GLU A 54 3.08 -10.57 -23.66
CA GLU A 54 3.40 -9.32 -24.35
C GLU A 54 3.69 -8.20 -23.35
N SER A 55 4.81 -7.52 -23.55
CA SER A 55 5.25 -6.46 -22.65
C SER A 55 4.31 -5.27 -22.75
N ARG A 56 3.80 -4.81 -21.60
CA ARG A 56 2.93 -3.64 -21.47
C ARG A 56 3.60 -2.60 -20.57
N PRO A 57 4.61 -1.89 -21.09
CA PRO A 57 5.34 -0.89 -20.30
C PRO A 57 4.38 0.23 -19.87
N GLN A 58 4.56 0.71 -18.64
CA GLN A 58 3.70 1.75 -18.07
C GLN A 58 4.04 3.11 -18.67
N GLY A 59 3.07 3.84 -19.22
CA GLY A 59 3.30 5.19 -19.73
C GLY A 59 3.55 6.22 -18.62
N LEU A 60 4.11 7.39 -18.97
CA LEU A 60 4.32 8.48 -18.00
C LEU A 60 3.02 8.94 -17.32
N GLY A 61 1.88 8.87 -18.02
CA GLY A 61 0.56 9.17 -17.45
C GLY A 61 0.19 8.28 -16.26
N ALA A 62 0.69 7.03 -16.21
CA ALA A 62 0.43 6.12 -15.11
C ALA A 62 1.05 6.62 -13.79
N LEU A 63 2.16 7.36 -13.84
CA LEU A 63 2.80 7.92 -12.66
C LEU A 63 1.95 9.00 -11.99
N PHE A 64 1.21 9.79 -12.78
CA PHE A 64 0.32 10.84 -12.26
C PHE A 64 -0.99 10.26 -11.73
N VAL A 65 -1.49 9.18 -12.34
CA VAL A 65 -2.74 8.51 -11.91
C VAL A 65 -2.49 7.55 -10.74
N SER A 66 -1.27 7.05 -10.58
CA SER A 66 -0.94 6.05 -9.55
C SER A 66 -1.29 6.46 -8.11
N PRO A 67 -1.07 7.72 -7.65
CA PRO A 67 -1.43 8.08 -6.28
C PRO A 67 -2.94 8.04 -6.09
N ALA A 68 -3.72 8.54 -7.06
CA ALA A 68 -5.18 8.51 -7.01
C ALA A 68 -5.72 7.08 -6.97
N ARG A 69 -5.17 6.16 -7.78
CA ARG A 69 -5.51 4.73 -7.70
C ARG A 69 -5.17 4.13 -6.34
N GLY A 70 -4.00 4.46 -5.79
CA GLY A 70 -3.62 4.02 -4.45
C GLY A 70 -4.61 4.45 -3.36
N PHE A 71 -5.17 5.67 -3.46
CA PHE A 71 -6.24 6.11 -2.55
C PHE A 71 -7.52 5.30 -2.70
N VAL A 72 -7.90 4.93 -3.93
CA VAL A 72 -9.07 4.09 -4.20
C VAL A 72 -8.86 2.69 -3.63
N ASP A 73 -7.70 2.08 -3.86
CA ASP A 73 -7.37 0.74 -3.34
C ASP A 73 -7.27 0.73 -1.81
N ALA A 74 -6.81 1.84 -1.22
CA ALA A 74 -6.72 2.01 0.24
C ALA A 74 -8.02 2.53 0.88
N ALA A 75 -9.09 2.74 0.12
CA ALA A 75 -10.31 3.38 0.61
C ALA A 75 -10.91 2.67 1.84
N ALA A 76 -10.90 1.34 1.85
CA ALA A 76 -11.39 0.55 2.97
C ALA A 76 -10.62 0.85 4.27
N ILE A 77 -9.29 0.97 4.19
CA ILE A 77 -8.44 1.28 5.34
C ILE A 77 -8.69 2.72 5.80
N ILE A 78 -8.79 3.67 4.86
CA ILE A 78 -9.05 5.08 5.16
C ILE A 78 -10.38 5.23 5.92
N VAL A 79 -11.44 4.58 5.45
CA VAL A 79 -12.76 4.62 6.11
C VAL A 79 -12.70 4.02 7.51
N ILE A 80 -12.04 2.88 7.69
CA ILE A 80 -11.87 2.24 8.99
C ILE A 80 -11.12 3.17 9.96
N VAL A 81 -9.97 3.70 9.55
CA VAL A 81 -9.18 4.64 10.36
C VAL A 81 -9.98 5.90 10.70
N PHE A 82 -10.79 6.39 9.77
CA PHE A 82 -11.63 7.56 9.99
C PHE A 82 -12.73 7.29 11.03
N ILE A 83 -13.41 6.15 10.96
CA ILE A 83 -14.43 5.74 11.94
C ILE A 83 -13.79 5.58 13.33
N PHE A 84 -12.68 4.85 13.44
CA PHE A 84 -11.98 4.67 14.71
C PHE A 84 -11.46 5.99 15.27
N GLY A 85 -10.85 6.84 14.43
CA GLY A 85 -10.39 8.16 14.83
C GLY A 85 -11.53 9.06 15.31
N GLY A 86 -12.68 9.04 14.63
CA GLY A 86 -13.88 9.79 15.03
C GLY A 86 -14.47 9.31 16.35
N ALA A 87 -14.67 8.00 16.49
CA ALA A 87 -15.17 7.40 17.73
C ALA A 87 -14.23 7.69 18.90
N PHE A 88 -12.92 7.48 18.70
CA PHE A 88 -11.91 7.75 19.73
C PHE A 88 -11.88 9.23 20.13
N SER A 89 -12.03 10.15 19.17
CA SER A 89 -12.13 11.59 19.44
C SER A 89 -13.33 11.94 20.32
N ILE A 90 -14.49 11.31 20.09
CA ILE A 90 -15.67 11.49 20.94
C ILE A 90 -15.39 10.99 22.36
N ILE A 91 -14.85 9.77 22.50
CA ILE A 91 -14.56 9.17 23.81
C ILE A 91 -13.51 9.99 24.58
N GLN A 92 -12.51 10.57 23.89
CA GLN A 92 -11.55 11.48 24.51
C GLN A 92 -12.21 12.79 24.97
N LYS A 93 -13.06 13.40 24.13
CA LYS A 93 -13.76 14.64 24.48
C LYS A 93 -14.72 14.48 25.66
N THR A 94 -15.34 13.31 25.82
CA THR A 94 -16.17 13.02 27.00
C THR A 94 -15.35 12.78 28.27
N GLY A 95 -14.02 12.70 28.18
CA GLY A 95 -13.15 12.40 29.31
C GLY A 95 -13.26 10.96 29.80
N ALA A 96 -14.03 10.09 29.13
CA ALA A 96 -14.25 8.71 29.54
C ALA A 96 -12.92 7.94 29.66
N ILE A 97 -11.99 8.15 28.72
CA ILE A 97 -10.65 7.54 28.78
C ILE A 97 -9.89 8.02 30.02
N SER A 98 -9.85 9.33 30.27
CA SER A 98 -9.16 9.91 31.43
C SER A 98 -9.74 9.41 32.75
N THR A 99 -11.06 9.30 32.86
CA THR A 99 -11.74 8.78 34.06
C THR A 99 -11.41 7.32 34.31
N VAL A 100 -11.41 6.47 33.28
CA VAL A 100 -11.04 5.06 33.40
C VAL A 100 -9.58 4.91 33.85
N ILE A 101 -8.66 5.66 33.25
CA ILE A 101 -7.24 5.65 33.64
C ILE A 101 -7.07 6.11 35.08
N HIS A 102 -7.73 7.21 35.47
CA HIS A 102 -7.65 7.76 36.82
C HIS A 102 -8.17 6.77 37.87
N ASN A 103 -9.30 6.11 37.60
CA ASN A 103 -9.91 5.17 38.53
C ASN A 103 -9.11 3.86 38.66
N LEU A 104 -8.39 3.45 37.61
CA LEU A 104 -7.45 2.32 37.65
C LEU A 104 -6.15 2.67 38.38
N ALA A 105 -5.66 3.89 38.26
CA ALA A 105 -4.39 4.32 38.88
C ALA A 105 -4.51 4.64 40.37
N LEU A 106 -5.70 5.02 40.84
CA LEU A 106 -5.99 5.28 42.25
C LEU A 106 -6.44 4.04 43.05
N LYS A 107 -6.59 2.90 42.37
CA LYS A 107 -6.87 1.60 42.99
C LYS A 107 -5.58 0.81 43.15
#